data_AF-R1FUP7-F1
#
_entry.id   AF-R1FUP7-F1
#
_cell.length_a   1.000
_cell.length_b   1.000
_cell.length_c   1.000
_cell.angle_alpha   90.00
_cell.angle_beta   90.00
_cell.angle_gamma   90.00
#
_symmetry.space_group_name_H-M   'P 1'
#
loop_
_entity.id
_entity.type
_entity.pdbx_description
1 polymer ?
#
loop_
_entity_poly.entity_id
_entity_poly.type
_entity_poly.pdbx_seq_one_letter_code
_entity_poly.pdbx_strand_id
1 'polypeptide(L)'
;MEGQGALNHPRYSGVTLGLLHGTRPDAMVLCHDLRRTALGLLPQVALPSLRRAIEINEEAARWAEPDRAPRVIGLSVVTAGLGDDEARAALRRLTGETGLPATDVLRYGAGELVPPVRAGLVGSAT
;
A
#
# COMPACT_ATOMS: atom_id res chain seq x y z
N MET A 1 2.18 12.66 0.50
CA MET A 1 0.84 12.85 1.09
C MET A 1 0.64 11.80 2.16
N GLU A 2 0.19 12.20 3.36
CA GLU A 2 -0.17 11.23 4.41
C GLU A 2 -1.49 10.54 4.06
N GLY A 3 -1.53 9.21 4.11
CA GLY A 3 -2.74 8.42 3.86
C GLY A 3 -3.74 8.49 5.02
N GLN A 4 -5.04 8.33 4.72
CA GLN A 4 -6.10 8.34 5.73
C GLN A 4 -7.13 7.24 5.46
N GLY A 5 -7.44 6.43 6.48
CA GLY A 5 -8.42 5.34 6.38
C GLY A 5 -7.97 4.19 5.48
N ALA A 6 -8.95 3.46 4.94
CA ALA A 6 -8.77 2.47 3.88
C ALA A 6 -10.05 2.31 3.05
N LEU A 7 -9.94 2.06 1.74
CA LEU A 7 -11.09 1.90 0.84
C LEU A 7 -12.01 0.75 1.23
N ASN A 8 -11.49 -0.31 1.85
CA ASN A 8 -12.27 -1.44 2.31
C ASN A 8 -12.86 -1.24 3.72
N HIS A 9 -12.63 -0.09 4.37
CA HIS A 9 -13.16 0.18 5.69
C HIS A 9 -14.52 0.90 5.62
N PRO A 10 -15.62 0.33 6.16
CA PRO A 10 -16.98 0.85 5.93
C PRO A 10 -17.20 2.26 6.48
N ARG A 11 -16.44 2.66 7.52
CA ARG A 11 -16.55 4.00 8.12
C ARG A 11 -15.60 5.04 7.51
N TYR A 12 -14.56 4.61 6.80
CA TYR A 12 -13.45 5.49 6.38
C TYR A 12 -13.13 5.43 4.88
N SER A 13 -13.83 4.59 4.12
CA SER A 13 -13.63 4.44 2.68
C SER A 13 -13.80 5.75 1.92
N GLY A 14 -14.80 6.55 2.29
CA GLY A 14 -15.03 7.87 1.69
C GLY A 14 -13.87 8.85 1.89
N VAL A 15 -13.17 8.77 3.02
CA VAL A 15 -11.99 9.60 3.30
C VAL A 15 -10.84 9.21 2.37
N THR A 16 -10.56 7.91 2.25
CA THR A 16 -9.51 7.42 1.36
C THR A 16 -9.80 7.75 -0.10
N LEU A 17 -11.06 7.57 -0.54
CA LEU A 17 -11.47 7.89 -1.91
C LEU A 17 -11.31 9.39 -2.21
N GLY A 18 -11.77 10.26 -1.30
CA GLY A 18 -11.60 11.70 -1.44
C GLY A 18 -10.14 12.12 -1.50
N LEU A 19 -9.27 11.49 -0.71
CA LEU A 19 -7.83 11.74 -0.75
C LEU A 19 -7.22 11.29 -2.09
N LEU A 20 -7.52 10.09 -2.57
CA LEU A 20 -7.02 9.59 -3.85
C LEU A 20 -7.43 10.51 -5.01
N HIS A 21 -8.69 10.92 -5.05
CA HIS A 21 -9.22 11.76 -6.13
C HIS A 21 -8.73 13.21 -6.05
N GLY A 22 -8.60 13.76 -4.84
CA GLY A 22 -8.10 15.12 -4.65
C GLY A 22 -6.60 15.26 -4.89
N THR A 23 -5.81 14.22 -4.57
CA THR A 23 -4.35 14.26 -4.71
C THR A 23 -3.85 13.79 -6.06
N ARG A 24 -4.63 13.00 -6.80
CA ARG A 24 -4.29 12.52 -8.15
C ARG A 24 -2.86 11.92 -8.20
N PRO A 25 -2.56 10.93 -7.35
CA PRO A 25 -1.18 10.49 -7.12
C PRO A 25 -0.58 9.81 -8.35
N ASP A 26 0.70 10.07 -8.64
CA ASP A 26 1.45 9.32 -9.65
C ASP A 26 1.75 7.88 -9.21
N ALA A 27 2.04 7.72 -7.92
CA ALA A 27 2.44 6.48 -7.30
C ALA A 27 1.91 6.40 -5.87
N MET A 28 1.69 5.17 -5.40
CA MET A 28 1.20 4.88 -4.06
C MET A 28 2.08 3.86 -3.36
N VAL A 29 2.20 3.97 -2.04
CA VAL A 29 2.77 2.93 -1.18
C VAL A 29 1.65 2.35 -0.35
N LEU A 30 1.46 1.02 -0.40
CA LEU A 30 0.44 0.36 0.39
C LEU A 30 0.98 0.01 1.77
N CYS A 31 0.31 0.47 2.82
CA CYS A 31 0.66 0.18 4.20
C CYS A 31 -0.12 -1.03 4.74
N HIS A 32 0.55 -1.92 5.47
CA HIS A 32 -0.07 -3.10 6.07
C HIS A 32 0.57 -3.46 7.42
N ASP A 33 -0.21 -4.03 8.34
CA ASP A 33 0.28 -4.65 9.58
C ASP A 33 0.13 -6.15 9.43
N LEU A 34 1.26 -6.87 9.40
CA LEU A 34 1.32 -8.29 9.03
C LEU A 34 0.53 -9.20 9.97
N ARG A 35 0.24 -8.75 11.19
CA ARG A 35 -0.54 -9.53 12.17
C ARG A 35 -2.05 -9.35 12.01
N ARG A 36 -2.50 -8.36 11.24
CA ARG A 36 -3.92 -8.07 11.10
C ARG A 36 -4.54 -8.99 10.05
N THR A 37 -5.60 -9.67 10.44
CA THR A 37 -6.44 -10.51 9.56
C THR A 37 -7.83 -9.90 9.34
N ALA A 38 -8.22 -8.92 10.14
CA ALA A 38 -9.51 -8.22 10.07
C ALA A 38 -9.34 -6.71 10.28
N LEU A 39 -10.36 -5.94 9.92
CA LEU A 39 -10.40 -4.50 10.14
C LEU A 39 -10.40 -4.15 11.64
N GLY A 40 -9.67 -3.09 11.99
CA GLY A 40 -9.69 -2.56 13.35
C GLY A 40 -11.11 -2.21 13.78
N LEU A 41 -11.49 -2.59 15.00
CA LEU A 41 -12.82 -2.38 15.58
C LEU A 41 -13.96 -3.12 14.85
N LEU A 42 -13.67 -3.95 13.85
CA LEU A 42 -14.61 -4.73 13.06
C LEU A 42 -14.05 -6.13 12.78
N PRO A 43 -13.86 -6.98 13.82
CA PRO A 43 -13.21 -8.30 13.69
C PRO A 43 -13.96 -9.27 12.77
N GLN A 44 -15.26 -9.04 12.53
CA GLN A 44 -16.09 -9.80 11.60
C GLN A 44 -15.80 -9.49 10.11
N VAL A 45 -15.05 -8.43 9.82
CA VAL A 45 -14.71 -8.02 8.45
C VAL A 45 -13.26 -8.37 8.18
N ALA A 46 -13.04 -9.47 7.46
CA ALA A 46 -11.70 -9.90 7.06
C ALA A 46 -11.02 -8.88 6.15
N LEU A 47 -9.71 -8.77 6.27
CA LEU A 47 -8.92 -8.01 5.31
C LEU A 47 -8.87 -8.76 3.97
N PRO A 48 -8.92 -8.03 2.83
CA PRO A 48 -8.63 -8.63 1.55
C PRO A 48 -7.17 -9.11 1.50
N SER A 49 -6.86 -9.99 0.55
CA SER A 49 -5.46 -10.28 0.23
C SER A 49 -4.73 -9.00 -0.20
N LEU A 50 -3.41 -8.94 -0.02
CA LEU A 50 -2.63 -7.77 -0.43
C LEU A 50 -2.76 -7.48 -1.93
N ARG A 51 -2.81 -8.51 -2.78
CA ARG A 51 -3.08 -8.34 -4.22
C ARG A 51 -4.42 -7.64 -4.46
N ARG A 52 -5.48 -8.08 -3.77
CA ARG A 52 -6.79 -7.46 -3.93
C ARG A 52 -6.83 -6.04 -3.37
N ALA A 53 -6.11 -5.77 -2.28
CA ALA A 53 -5.95 -4.42 -1.75
C ALA A 53 -5.23 -3.50 -2.75
N ILE A 54 -4.17 -3.96 -3.41
CA ILE A 54 -3.48 -3.22 -4.48
C ILE A 54 -4.46 -2.89 -5.61
N GLU A 55 -5.14 -3.90 -6.16
CA GLU A 55 -6.07 -3.75 -7.28
C GLU A 55 -7.15 -2.68 -7.01
N ILE A 56 -7.80 -2.74 -5.83
CA ILE A 56 -8.89 -1.81 -5.48
C ILE A 56 -8.37 -0.37 -5.36
N ASN A 57 -7.18 -0.17 -4.79
CA ASN A 57 -6.61 1.18 -4.66
C ASN A 57 -6.20 1.76 -6.01
N GLU A 58 -5.56 0.96 -6.88
CA GLU A 58 -5.22 1.40 -8.22
C GLU A 58 -6.47 1.67 -9.08
N GLU A 59 -7.51 0.85 -8.95
CA GLU A 59 -8.79 1.06 -9.64
C GLU A 59 -9.45 2.36 -9.21
N ALA A 60 -9.56 2.61 -7.91
CA ALA A 60 -10.14 3.85 -7.38
C ALA A 60 -9.35 5.09 -7.81
N ALA A 61 -8.01 5.01 -7.85
CA ALA A 61 -7.16 6.09 -8.33
C ALA A 61 -7.36 6.37 -9.83
N ARG A 62 -7.50 5.32 -10.66
CA ARG A 62 -7.77 5.44 -12.10
C ARG A 62 -9.09 6.16 -12.41
N TRP A 63 -10.10 6.10 -11.54
CA TRP A 63 -11.36 6.83 -11.79
C TRP A 63 -11.19 8.35 -11.87
N ALA A 64 -10.22 8.91 -11.14
CA ALA A 64 -9.90 10.34 -11.21
C ALA A 64 -8.85 10.67 -12.29
N GLU A 65 -8.17 9.66 -12.82
CA GLU A 65 -7.03 9.76 -13.73
C GLU A 65 -7.12 8.69 -14.83
N PRO A 66 -8.14 8.73 -15.70
CA PRO A 66 -8.41 7.64 -16.65
C PRO A 66 -7.32 7.47 -17.71
N ASP A 67 -6.64 8.55 -18.07
CA ASP A 67 -5.55 8.57 -19.06
C ASP A 67 -4.19 8.17 -18.46
N ARG A 68 -4.13 7.98 -17.14
CA ARG A 68 -2.93 7.58 -16.42
C ARG A 68 -3.16 6.25 -15.72
N ALA A 69 -2.07 5.56 -15.41
CA ALA A 69 -2.13 4.28 -14.71
C ALA A 69 -1.44 4.39 -13.35
N PRO A 70 -2.00 5.12 -12.37
CA PRO A 70 -1.43 5.20 -11.03
C PRO A 70 -1.28 3.80 -10.42
N ARG A 71 -0.11 3.50 -9.86
CA ARG A 71 0.23 2.17 -9.34
C ARG A 71 0.63 2.19 -7.89
N VAL A 72 0.39 1.07 -7.22
CA VAL A 72 1.12 0.75 -5.99
C VAL A 72 2.51 0.28 -6.39
N ILE A 73 3.52 0.99 -5.90
CA ILE A 73 4.92 0.77 -6.30
C ILE A 73 5.76 0.08 -5.22
N GLY A 74 5.19 -0.16 -4.05
CA GLY A 74 5.86 -0.81 -2.95
C GLY A 74 4.97 -0.93 -1.71
N LEU A 75 5.42 -1.75 -0.77
CA LEU A 75 4.71 -2.08 0.45
C LEU A 75 5.49 -1.60 1.68
N SER A 76 4.81 -0.90 2.57
CA SER A 76 5.29 -0.57 3.91
C SER A 76 4.59 -1.49 4.92
N VAL A 77 5.28 -2.52 5.37
CA VAL A 77 4.69 -3.60 6.17
C VAL A 77 5.26 -3.60 7.58
N VAL A 78 4.40 -3.37 8.57
CA VAL A 78 4.77 -3.47 9.98
C VAL A 78 4.94 -4.94 10.34
N THR A 79 6.13 -5.30 10.81
CA THR A 79 6.54 -6.66 11.22
C THR A 79 6.69 -6.80 12.73
N ALA A 80 6.08 -5.89 13.49
CA ALA A 80 6.14 -5.87 14.94
C ALA A 80 5.72 -7.22 15.54
N GLY A 81 6.53 -7.75 16.46
CA GLY A 81 6.32 -9.05 17.10
C GLY A 81 7.03 -10.23 16.43
N LEU A 82 7.69 -10.04 15.28
CA LEU A 82 8.55 -11.04 14.64
C LEU A 82 10.03 -10.84 14.98
N GLY A 83 10.79 -11.93 15.02
CA GLY A 83 12.26 -11.90 15.00
C GLY A 83 12.81 -11.26 13.72
N ASP A 84 14.09 -10.87 13.70
CA ASP A 84 14.69 -10.21 12.50
C ASP A 84 14.62 -11.09 11.26
N ASP A 85 15.03 -12.35 11.39
CA ASP A 85 15.04 -13.31 10.29
C ASP A 85 13.63 -13.61 9.78
N GLU A 86 12.66 -13.77 10.70
CA GLU A 86 11.25 -14.00 10.36
C GLU A 86 10.64 -12.79 9.66
N ALA A 87 10.92 -11.58 10.15
CA ALA A 87 10.47 -10.34 9.52
C ALA A 87 11.03 -10.21 8.10
N ARG A 88 12.33 -10.44 7.91
CA ARG A 88 12.95 -10.40 6.57
C ARG A 88 12.40 -11.50 5.65
N ALA A 89 12.17 -12.71 6.18
CA ALA A 89 11.58 -13.79 5.41
C ALA A 89 10.14 -13.46 4.96
N ALA A 90 9.34 -12.87 5.84
CA ALA A 90 8.00 -12.41 5.52
C ALA A 90 8.01 -11.32 4.43
N LEU A 91 8.90 -10.32 4.54
CA LEU A 91 9.05 -9.26 3.53
C LEU A 91 9.49 -9.82 2.17
N ARG A 92 10.44 -10.76 2.14
CA ARG A 92 10.84 -11.46 0.89
C ARG A 92 9.68 -12.24 0.28
N ARG A 93 8.89 -12.94 1.11
CA ARG A 93 7.70 -13.66 0.64
C ARG A 93 6.69 -12.70 0.03
N LEU A 94 6.39 -11.58 0.69
CA LEU A 94 5.48 -10.55 0.15
C LEU A 94 6.00 -9.95 -1.16
N THR A 95 7.31 -9.74 -1.26
CA THR A 95 7.95 -9.29 -2.49
C THR A 95 7.73 -10.31 -3.62
N GLY A 96 7.93 -11.60 -3.35
CA GLY A 96 7.65 -12.68 -4.32
C GLY A 96 6.17 -12.81 -4.68
N GLU A 97 5.26 -12.63 -3.72
CA GLU A 97 3.81 -12.72 -3.93
C GLU A 97 3.25 -11.55 -4.73
N THR A 98 3.76 -10.34 -4.53
CA THR A 98 3.21 -9.12 -5.14
C THR A 98 4.01 -8.61 -6.33
N GLY A 99 5.28 -9.02 -6.45
CA GLY A 99 6.22 -8.44 -7.41
C GLY A 99 6.66 -7.01 -7.06
N LEU A 100 6.33 -6.52 -5.86
CA LEU A 100 6.65 -5.16 -5.40
C LEU A 100 7.65 -5.20 -4.24
N PRO A 101 8.57 -4.22 -4.14
CA PRO A 101 9.46 -4.14 -3.00
C PRO A 101 8.66 -3.95 -1.70
N ALA A 102 9.00 -4.75 -0.69
CA ALA A 102 8.36 -4.69 0.63
C ALA A 102 9.40 -4.44 1.72
N THR A 103 9.16 -3.46 2.58
CA THR A 103 10.01 -3.20 3.76
C THR A 103 9.17 -2.82 4.97
N ASP A 104 9.72 -3.05 6.16
CA ASP A 104 9.24 -2.43 7.38
C ASP A 104 9.98 -1.10 7.56
N VAL A 105 9.34 0.00 7.15
CA VAL A 105 9.96 1.34 7.20
C VAL A 105 10.32 1.79 8.61
N LEU A 106 9.63 1.25 9.63
CA LEU A 106 9.90 1.58 11.04
C LEU A 106 11.13 0.85 11.55
N ARG A 107 11.43 -0.34 11.02
CA ARG A 107 12.53 -1.20 11.46
C ARG A 107 13.79 -1.07 10.60
N TYR A 108 13.63 -1.01 9.28
CA TYR A 108 14.73 -1.06 8.31
C TYR A 108 14.86 0.22 7.48
N GLY A 109 13.95 1.18 7.66
CA GLY A 109 13.90 2.40 6.87
C GLY A 109 13.27 2.20 5.48
N ALA A 110 13.13 3.31 4.76
CA ALA A 110 12.42 3.37 3.49
C ALA A 110 13.30 3.14 2.25
N GLY A 111 14.55 2.70 2.43
CA GLY A 111 15.54 2.60 1.35
C GLY A 111 15.05 1.85 0.11
N GLU A 112 14.40 0.69 0.32
CA GLU A 112 13.82 -0.14 -0.74
C GLU A 112 12.67 0.55 -1.52
N LEU A 113 12.02 1.55 -0.92
CA LEU A 113 10.89 2.26 -1.51
C LEU A 113 11.31 3.56 -2.23
N VAL A 114 12.51 4.08 -1.99
CA VAL A 114 12.96 5.34 -2.61
C VAL A 114 13.16 5.21 -4.13
N PRO A 115 13.87 4.18 -4.66
CA PRO A 115 14.05 4.03 -6.10
C PRO A 115 12.72 3.95 -6.89
N PRO A 116 11.73 3.12 -6.53
CA PRO A 116 10.48 3.07 -7.28
C PRO A 116 9.66 4.35 -7.15
N VAL A 117 9.70 5.07 -6.02
CA VAL A 117 9.07 6.40 -5.88
C VAL A 117 9.68 7.38 -6.87
N ARG A 118 11.02 7.42 -6.97
CA ARG A 118 11.70 8.28 -7.94
C ARG A 118 11.36 7.91 -9.38
N ALA A 119 11.30 6.63 -9.71
CA ALA A 119 10.93 6.17 -11.06
C ALA A 119 9.48 6.56 -11.41
N GLY A 120 8.54 6.45 -10.45
CA GLY A 120 7.14 6.85 -10.64
C GLY A 120 6.95 8.34 -10.90
N LEU A 121 7.80 9.21 -10.31
CA LEU A 121 7.79 10.65 -10.56
C LEU A 121 8.28 11.04 -11.96
N VAL A 122 9.14 10.23 -12.59
CA VAL A 122 9.70 10.52 -13.92
C VAL A 122 8.70 10.17 -15.03
N GLY A 123 7.82 9.19 -14.80
CA GLY A 123 6.81 8.76 -15.77
C GLY A 123 5.61 9.69 -15.94
N SER A 124 5.48 10.75 -15.13
CA SER A 124 4.38 11.72 -15.21
C SER A 124 4.75 13.07 -15.81
N ALA A 125 6.01 13.24 -16.25
CA ALA A 125 6.54 14.50 -16.78
C ALA A 125 6.45 14.65 -18.32
N THR A 126 5.61 13.86 -18.99
CA THR A 126 5.33 13.96 -20.44
C THR A 126 3.84 14.02 -20.69
#